data_AF-A0A3D4GYF6-F1
#
_entry.id   AF-A0A3D4GYF6-F1
#
_cell.length_a   1.000
_cell.length_b   1.000
_cell.length_c   1.000
_cell.angle_alpha   90.00
_cell.angle_beta   90.00
_cell.angle_gamma   90.00
#
_symmetry.space_group_name_H-M   'P 1'
#
loop_
_entity.id
_entity.type
_entity.pdbx_description
1 polymer ?
#
loop_
_entity_poly.entity_id
_entity_poly.type
_entity_poly.pdbx_seq_one_letter_code
_entity_poly.pdbx_strand_id
1 'polypeptide(L)'
;MTAFSLSPDGSPAFGYLYGGSQAKFLDTTLELDYPVLEGRILDVHTTNEESYYQLDMLDLGPDPEGLTLLVQAADYSTGYPILHVERQSSTCLVYTKIDGIGYDARKAKSWKIIRSVLA
;
A
#
# COMPACT_ATOMS: atom_id res chain seq x y z
N MET A 1 -0.46 -16.18 -3.40
CA MET A 1 -1.91 -16.17 -3.12
C MET A 1 -2.53 -15.03 -3.89
N THR A 2 -3.65 -15.26 -4.55
CA THR A 2 -4.37 -14.23 -5.32
C THR A 2 -5.79 -14.19 -4.81
N ALA A 3 -6.34 -12.99 -4.67
CA ALA A 3 -7.78 -12.83 -4.50
C ALA A 3 -8.34 -11.98 -5.64
N PHE A 4 -9.43 -12.46 -6.23
CA PHE A 4 -10.32 -11.69 -7.09
C PHE A 4 -11.61 -11.44 -6.32
N SER A 5 -12.08 -10.20 -6.31
CA SER A 5 -13.44 -9.86 -5.97
C SER A 5 -14.27 -9.87 -7.23
N LEU A 6 -15.46 -10.46 -7.17
CA LEU A 6 -16.35 -10.59 -8.30
C LEU A 6 -17.54 -9.65 -8.15
N SER A 7 -17.97 -9.06 -9.26
CA SER A 7 -19.28 -8.44 -9.40
C SER A 7 -20.39 -9.50 -9.25
N PRO A 8 -21.65 -9.10 -9.00
CA PRO A 8 -22.77 -10.03 -8.88
C PRO A 8 -23.01 -10.92 -10.10
N ASP A 9 -22.55 -10.50 -11.28
CA ASP A 9 -22.61 -11.26 -12.53
C ASP A 9 -21.45 -12.24 -12.73
N GLY A 10 -20.53 -12.33 -11.76
CA GLY A 10 -19.35 -13.21 -11.79
C GLY A 10 -18.15 -12.63 -12.54
N SER A 11 -18.26 -11.43 -13.12
CA SER A 11 -17.11 -10.74 -13.70
C SER A 11 -16.15 -10.24 -12.61
N PRO A 12 -14.82 -10.21 -12.85
CA PRO A 12 -13.89 -9.66 -11.87
C PRO A 12 -14.09 -8.14 -11.71
N ALA A 13 -14.37 -7.71 -10.49
CA ALA A 13 -14.51 -6.30 -10.12
C ALA A 13 -13.16 -5.68 -9.72
N PHE A 14 -12.37 -6.42 -8.95
CA PHE A 14 -10.99 -6.07 -8.62
C PHE A 14 -10.19 -7.33 -8.29
N GLY A 15 -8.87 -7.26 -8.37
CA GLY A 15 -8.00 -8.33 -7.88
C GLY A 15 -6.70 -7.78 -7.32
N TYR A 16 -6.06 -8.54 -6.44
CA TYR A 16 -4.72 -8.22 -5.94
C TYR A 16 -3.83 -9.46 -5.91
N LEU A 17 -2.54 -9.23 -6.15
CA LEU A 17 -1.51 -10.27 -6.13
C LEU A 17 -0.76 -10.23 -4.80
N TYR A 18 -0.76 -11.35 -4.07
CA TYR A 18 0.07 -11.54 -2.88
C TYR A 18 1.10 -12.65 -3.14
N GLY A 19 2.32 -12.28 -3.51
CA GLY A 19 3.43 -13.24 -3.69
C GLY A 19 3.48 -13.95 -5.05
N GLY A 20 2.93 -13.34 -6.11
CA GLY A 20 3.07 -13.78 -7.50
C GLY A 20 3.09 -12.58 -8.45
N SER A 21 3.65 -12.74 -9.64
CA SER A 21 3.75 -11.67 -10.66
C SER A 21 2.51 -11.57 -11.56
N GLN A 22 1.66 -12.59 -11.57
CA GLN A 22 0.47 -12.67 -12.41
C GLN A 22 -0.58 -13.56 -11.75
N ALA A 23 -1.84 -13.29 -12.05
CA ALA A 23 -2.93 -14.23 -11.84
C ALA A 23 -3.95 -14.15 -12.98
N LYS A 24 -4.60 -15.27 -13.25
CA LYS A 24 -5.61 -15.38 -14.30
C LYS A 24 -6.93 -15.85 -13.70
N PHE A 25 -8.01 -15.21 -14.11
CA PHE A 25 -9.36 -15.64 -13.79
C PHE A 25 -10.24 -15.43 -15.03
N LEU A 26 -10.79 -16.52 -15.56
CA LEU A 26 -11.47 -16.54 -16.87
C LEU A 26 -10.57 -15.90 -17.95
N ASP A 27 -11.11 -14.94 -18.71
CA ASP A 27 -10.48 -14.19 -19.78
C ASP A 27 -9.67 -12.99 -19.25
N THR A 28 -9.66 -12.76 -17.93
CA THR A 28 -8.97 -11.64 -17.30
C THR A 28 -7.60 -12.07 -16.76
N THR A 29 -6.58 -11.28 -17.10
CA THR A 29 -5.24 -11.40 -16.54
C THR A 29 -4.95 -10.19 -15.67
N LEU A 30 -4.59 -10.44 -14.42
CA LEU A 30 -4.07 -9.44 -13.50
C LEU A 30 -2.56 -9.59 -13.42
N GLU A 31 -1.82 -8.53 -13.71
CA GLU A 31 -0.36 -8.53 -13.63
C GLU A 31 0.10 -7.56 -12.56
N LEU A 32 1.22 -7.90 -11.92
CA LEU A 32 1.85 -7.00 -10.99
C LEU A 32 2.45 -5.85 -11.79
N ASP A 33 2.10 -4.63 -11.43
CA ASP A 33 2.66 -3.43 -12.05
C ASP A 33 4.11 -3.29 -11.55
N TYR A 34 5.06 -3.66 -12.40
CA TYR A 34 6.48 -3.65 -12.10
C TYR A 34 7.12 -2.32 -12.56
N PRO A 35 7.92 -1.67 -11.71
CA PRO A 35 8.46 -2.17 -10.44
C PRO A 35 7.52 -2.01 -9.23
N VAL A 36 7.56 -2.99 -8.31
CA VAL A 36 7.00 -2.81 -6.95
C VAL A 36 7.67 -1.59 -6.31
N LEU A 37 6.87 -0.65 -5.81
CA LEU A 37 7.40 0.48 -5.06
C LEU A 37 7.80 0.00 -3.67
N GLU A 38 9.07 0.17 -3.31
CA GLU A 38 9.60 -0.27 -2.02
C GLU A 38 10.78 0.59 -1.55
N GLY A 39 11.00 0.60 -0.23
CA GLY A 39 12.07 1.38 0.37
C GLY A 39 12.16 1.24 1.88
N ARG A 40 12.78 2.22 2.52
CA ARG A 40 13.02 2.31 3.97
C ARG A 40 12.07 3.29 4.64
N ILE A 41 11.69 2.93 5.85
CA ILE A 41 10.99 3.83 6.77
C ILE A 41 12.06 4.57 7.56
N LEU A 42 12.04 5.90 7.48
CA LEU A 42 13.00 6.78 8.15
C LEU A 42 12.55 7.12 9.57
N ASP A 43 11.26 7.40 9.72
CA ASP A 43 10.65 7.70 11.02
C ASP A 43 9.16 7.30 11.07
N VAL A 44 8.62 7.23 12.29
CA VAL A 44 7.22 6.92 12.55
C VAL A 44 6.67 7.90 13.57
N HIS A 45 5.53 8.51 13.25
CA HIS A 45 4.83 9.41 14.15
C HIS A 45 3.43 8.87 14.45
N THR A 46 3.03 8.93 15.72
CA THR A 46 1.70 8.51 16.18
C THR A 46 1.26 9.37 17.34
N THR A 47 0.15 10.07 17.15
CA THR A 47 -0.62 10.76 18.21
C THR A 47 -2.05 10.25 18.19
N ASN A 48 -2.96 10.86 18.96
CA ASN A 48 -4.38 10.52 18.87
C ASN A 48 -4.99 10.94 17.54
N GLU A 49 -4.57 12.08 16.98
CA GLU A 49 -5.17 12.67 15.77
C GLU A 49 -4.55 12.13 14.49
N GLU A 50 -3.23 11.99 14.46
CA GLU A 50 -2.51 11.63 13.25
C GLU A 50 -1.54 10.48 13.48
N SER A 51 -1.32 9.70 12.42
CA SER A 51 -0.26 8.72 12.40
C SER A 51 0.27 8.55 10.98
N TYR A 52 1.59 8.56 10.83
CA TYR A 52 2.25 8.50 9.54
C TYR A 52 3.62 7.86 9.61
N TYR A 53 4.06 7.36 8.46
CA TYR A 53 5.42 6.94 8.19
C TYR A 53 6.13 8.00 7.35
N GLN A 54 7.36 8.35 7.72
CA GLN A 54 8.26 9.09 6.83
C GLN A 54 9.03 8.10 5.97
N LEU A 55 8.85 8.15 4.65
CA LEU A 55 9.47 7.24 3.70
C LEU A 55 10.65 7.89 2.99
N ASP A 56 11.62 7.07 2.58
CA ASP A 56 12.83 7.46 1.84
C ASP A 56 12.60 7.79 0.34
N MET A 57 11.36 7.75 -0.12
CA MET A 57 10.97 8.00 -1.50
C MET A 57 9.96 9.16 -1.59
N LEU A 58 10.06 9.98 -2.64
CA LEU A 58 9.17 11.12 -2.88
C LEU A 58 7.98 10.80 -3.78
N ASP A 59 8.19 9.92 -4.75
CA ASP A 59 7.21 9.63 -5.78
C ASP A 59 6.64 8.23 -5.56
N LEU A 60 5.42 8.19 -5.02
CA LEU A 60 4.64 6.96 -4.88
C LEU A 60 3.75 6.72 -6.10
N GLY A 61 3.94 7.47 -7.19
CA GLY A 61 3.09 7.47 -8.37
C GLY A 61 1.83 8.34 -8.24
N PRO A 62 0.95 8.33 -9.26
CA PRO A 62 -0.33 9.00 -9.20
C PRO A 62 -1.21 8.34 -8.12
N ASP A 63 -1.97 9.17 -7.42
CA ASP A 63 -3.06 8.82 -6.49
C ASP A 63 -2.79 7.62 -5.56
N PRO A 64 -1.83 7.75 -4.63
CA PRO A 64 -1.50 6.67 -3.69
C PRO A 64 -2.57 6.44 -2.61
N GLU A 65 -3.51 7.36 -2.43
CA GLU A 65 -4.59 7.24 -1.44
C GLU A 65 -5.51 6.05 -1.75
N GLY A 66 -5.91 5.33 -0.70
CA GLY A 66 -6.68 4.08 -0.79
C GLY A 66 -5.82 2.84 -1.09
N LEU A 67 -4.58 2.98 -1.56
CA LEU A 67 -3.67 1.85 -1.69
C LEU A 67 -3.25 1.32 -0.31
N THR A 68 -2.75 0.09 -0.29
CA THR A 68 -2.21 -0.52 0.93
C THR A 68 -0.70 -0.31 1.01
N LEU A 69 -0.25 0.37 2.07
CA LEU A 69 1.13 0.42 2.50
C LEU A 69 1.44 -0.84 3.32
N LEU A 70 2.23 -1.74 2.76
CA LEU A 70 2.75 -2.89 3.50
C LEU A 70 4.02 -2.48 4.22
N VAL A 71 4.05 -2.64 5.54
CA VAL A 71 5.24 -2.37 6.35
C VAL A 71 5.77 -3.65 6.97
N GLN A 72 7.10 -3.72 7.10
CA GLN A 72 7.78 -4.87 7.67
C GLN A 72 8.70 -4.43 8.82
N ALA A 73 8.50 -5.08 9.96
CA ALA A 73 9.37 -5.00 11.11
C ALA A 73 10.17 -6.32 11.25
N ALA A 74 10.92 -6.48 12.34
CA ALA A 74 11.69 -7.69 12.58
C ALA A 74 10.80 -8.91 12.88
N ASP A 75 9.66 -8.68 13.52
CA ASP A 75 8.78 -9.69 14.13
C ASP A 75 7.37 -9.68 13.56
N TYR A 76 7.01 -8.71 12.72
CA TYR A 76 5.71 -8.65 12.08
C TYR A 76 5.76 -8.03 10.69
N SER A 77 4.70 -8.27 9.92
CA SER A 77 4.39 -7.58 8.69
C SER A 77 2.90 -7.26 8.69
N THR A 78 2.54 -6.03 8.32
CA THR A 78 1.14 -5.58 8.33
C THR A 78 0.89 -4.60 7.19
N GLY A 79 -0.38 -4.47 6.81
CA GLY A 79 -0.83 -3.47 5.83
C GLY A 79 -1.59 -2.34 6.52
N TYR A 80 -1.45 -1.14 5.99
CA TYR A 80 -2.23 0.03 6.35
C TYR A 80 -2.84 0.65 5.09
N PRO A 81 -4.10 1.12 5.13
CA PRO A 81 -4.61 1.97 4.05
C PRO A 81 -3.87 3.31 4.08
N ILE A 82 -3.48 3.81 2.90
CA ILE A 82 -2.93 5.16 2.75
C ILE A 82 -4.11 6.14 2.73
N LEU A 83 -4.20 6.99 3.75
CA LEU A 83 -5.27 8.00 3.84
C LEU A 83 -4.87 9.33 3.20
N HIS A 84 -3.59 9.66 3.26
CA HIS A 84 -3.04 10.87 2.65
C HIS A 84 -1.54 10.74 2.43
N VAL A 85 -1.01 11.54 1.50
CA VAL A 85 0.43 11.64 1.27
C VAL A 85 0.85 13.10 1.19
N GLU A 86 1.72 13.50 2.12
CA GLU A 86 2.38 14.81 2.09
C GLU A 86 3.79 14.66 1.52
N ARG A 87 4.08 15.36 0.41
CA ARG A 87 5.40 15.34 -0.22
C ARG A 87 6.29 16.43 0.38
N GLN A 88 7.51 16.05 0.78
CA GLN A 88 8.53 16.97 1.28
C GLN A 88 9.68 17.11 0.26
N SER A 89 10.80 17.72 0.63
CA SER A 89 11.91 17.97 -0.31
C SER A 89 12.70 16.71 -0.69
N SER A 90 12.76 15.70 0.19
CA SER A 90 13.50 14.44 -0.05
C SER A 90 12.80 13.18 0.48
N THR A 91 11.62 13.33 1.08
CA THR A 91 10.85 12.26 1.72
C THR A 91 9.36 12.51 1.51
N CYS A 92 8.52 11.51 1.72
CA CYS A 92 7.08 11.72 1.87
C CYS A 92 6.60 11.24 3.23
N LEU A 93 5.56 11.91 3.76
CA LEU A 93 4.79 11.43 4.89
C LEU A 93 3.58 10.67 4.35
N VAL A 94 3.45 9.41 4.73
CA VAL A 94 2.33 8.56 4.34
C VAL A 94 1.47 8.31 5.56
N TYR A 95 0.28 8.91 5.55
CA TYR A 95 -0.64 8.90 6.67
C TYR A 95 -1.48 7.62 6.67
N THR A 96 -1.50 6.96 7.83
CA THR A 96 -2.38 5.83 8.15
C THR A 96 -3.53 6.25 9.06
N LYS A 97 -3.47 7.46 9.63
CA LYS A 97 -4.52 8.09 10.44
C LYS A 97 -4.50 9.61 10.31
N ILE A 98 -5.69 10.22 10.17
CA ILE A 98 -5.94 11.68 10.13
C ILE A 98 -7.23 11.97 10.88
N ASP A 99 -7.30 13.09 11.61
CA ASP A 99 -8.47 13.51 12.40
C ASP A 99 -9.02 12.38 13.32
N GLY A 100 -8.11 11.57 13.86
CA GLY A 100 -8.42 10.43 14.72
C GLY A 100 -8.98 9.19 14.00
N ILE A 101 -9.13 9.25 12.67
CA ILE A 101 -9.69 8.16 11.85
C ILE A 101 -8.56 7.40 11.15
N GLY A 102 -8.50 6.10 11.37
CA GLY A 102 -7.51 5.22 10.75
C GLY A 102 -6.82 4.34 11.78
N TYR A 103 -5.54 4.06 11.55
CA TYR A 103 -4.75 3.13 12.36
C TYR A 103 -3.44 3.73 12.82
N ASP A 104 -3.07 3.37 14.05
CA ASP A 104 -1.76 3.73 14.61
C ASP A 104 -0.65 2.98 13.88
N ALA A 105 0.25 3.77 13.29
CA ALA A 105 1.49 3.30 12.73
C ALA A 105 2.35 2.70 13.86
N ARG A 106 2.85 1.49 13.59
CA ARG A 106 3.80 0.80 14.48
C ARG A 106 5.20 0.87 13.90
N LYS A 107 6.20 0.86 14.77
CA LYS A 107 7.60 0.94 14.36
C LYS A 107 7.98 -0.19 13.39
N ALA A 108 8.37 0.17 12.17
CA ALA A 108 8.75 -0.75 11.10
C ALA A 108 10.04 -0.24 10.41
N LYS A 109 10.67 -1.08 9.58
CA LYS A 109 11.96 -0.78 8.95
C LYS A 109 11.85 -0.50 7.45
N SER A 110 10.96 -1.20 6.77
CA SER A 110 10.80 -1.11 5.33
C SER A 110 9.33 -1.08 4.94
N TRP A 111 9.07 -0.56 3.75
CA TRP A 111 7.74 -0.42 3.19
C TRP A 111 7.69 -0.97 1.76
N LYS A 112 6.49 -1.40 1.33
CA LYS A 112 6.17 -1.73 -0.06
C LYS A 112 4.74 -1.28 -0.38
N ILE A 113 4.50 -0.89 -1.63
CA ILE A 113 3.16 -0.74 -2.19
C ILE A 113 3.09 -1.66 -3.41
N ILE A 114 2.17 -2.62 -3.36
CA ILE A 114 1.92 -3.52 -4.48
C ILE A 114 0.81 -2.92 -5.32
N ARG A 115 1.12 -2.63 -6.58
CA ARG A 115 0.16 -2.21 -7.60
C ARG A 115 -0.12 -3.39 -8.52
N SER A 116 -1.35 -3.48 -8.99
CA SER A 116 -1.75 -4.51 -9.96
C SER A 116 -2.57 -3.84 -11.06
N VAL A 117 -2.31 -4.24 -12.30
CA VAL A 117 -2.99 -3.72 -13.48
C VAL A 117 -3.76 -4.85 -14.15
N LEU A 118 -4.97 -4.55 -14.62
CA LEU A 118 -5.69 -5.44 -15.51
C LEU A 118 -5.03 -5.35 -16.89
N ALA A 119 -4.58 -6.49 -17.39
CA ALA A 119 -3.98 -6.63 -18.72
C ALA A 119 -5.06 -6.96 -19.77
#